data_AF-A0A1E7N106-F1
#
_entry.id   AF-A0A1E7N106-F1
#
_cell.length_a   1.000
_cell.length_b   1.000
_cell.length_c   1.000
_cell.angle_alpha   90.00
_cell.angle_beta   90.00
_cell.angle_gamma   90.00
#
_symmetry.space_group_name_H-M   'P 1'
#
loop_
_entity.id
_entity.type
_entity.pdbx_description
1 polymer ?
#
loop_
_entity_poly.entity_id
_entity_poly.type
_entity_poly.pdbx_seq_one_letter_code
_entity_poly.pdbx_strand_id
1 'polypeptide(L)'
;MEIVTAVAYSEVHDAYLRDHPVERGHEANTNVYGEENLERADRIADGWWRVRLTRADVLGVVLPWHLSEGGEHELVPRGGLTVARAAERVRAGGAAWTAANPVCAAKLHLLRRAPFTPLYLCTAPVDHPDYASLAVRAGLIHIDGLHRMLAWELAGRLPEGAGLDGYLAGDPRVLAQPGAAVRTGDESA
;
A
#
# COMPACT_ATOMS: atom_id res chain seq x y z
N MET A 1 -11.26 -3.60 9.14
CA MET A 1 -11.23 -2.17 8.81
C MET A 1 -12.53 -1.52 9.29
N GLU A 2 -12.43 -0.35 9.91
CA GLU A 2 -13.58 0.49 10.29
C GLU A 2 -13.68 1.67 9.32
N ILE A 3 -14.87 1.95 8.79
CA ILE A 3 -15.15 3.14 7.98
C ILE A 3 -15.55 4.26 8.94
N VAL A 4 -14.81 5.37 8.93
CA VAL A 4 -15.06 6.50 9.83
C VAL A 4 -16.04 7.49 9.19
N THR A 5 -15.71 8.01 8.00
CA THR A 5 -16.54 8.98 7.28
C THR A 5 -16.10 9.08 5.81
N ALA A 6 -17.03 9.50 4.95
CA ALA A 6 -16.66 10.01 3.63
C ALA A 6 -15.88 11.34 3.77
N VAL A 7 -14.94 11.57 2.86
CA VAL A 7 -14.12 12.80 2.79
C VAL A 7 -13.95 13.26 1.34
N ALA A 8 -13.66 14.55 1.16
CA ALA A 8 -13.34 15.10 -0.16
C ALA A 8 -11.88 14.79 -0.54
N TYR A 9 -11.60 14.65 -1.83
CA TYR A 9 -10.24 14.45 -2.33
C TYR A 9 -9.26 15.53 -1.86
N SER A 10 -9.69 16.80 -1.83
CA SER A 10 -8.85 17.91 -1.36
C SER A 10 -8.34 17.70 0.06
N GLU A 11 -9.14 17.10 0.95
CA GLU A 11 -8.72 16.79 2.31
C GLU A 11 -7.68 15.66 2.35
N VAL A 12 -7.80 14.67 1.46
CA VAL A 12 -6.84 13.58 1.31
C VAL A 12 -5.51 14.10 0.77
N HIS A 13 -5.57 14.92 -0.28
CA HIS A 13 -4.42 15.54 -0.92
C HIS A 13 -3.66 16.47 0.05
N ASP A 14 -4.38 17.33 0.78
CA ASP A 14 -3.79 18.18 1.82
C ASP A 14 -3.12 17.38 2.93
N ALA A 15 -3.73 16.25 3.34
CA ALA A 15 -3.10 15.34 4.31
C ALA A 15 -1.83 14.71 3.75
N TYR A 16 -1.87 14.26 2.50
CA TYR A 16 -0.74 13.64 1.82
C TYR A 16 0.47 14.59 1.76
N LEU A 17 0.26 15.84 1.36
CA LEU A 17 1.32 16.85 1.26
C LEU A 17 1.93 17.21 2.63
N ARG A 18 1.14 17.20 3.72
CA ARG A 18 1.66 17.40 5.08
C ARG A 18 2.56 16.23 5.53
N ASP A 19 2.18 15.01 5.19
CA ASP A 19 2.91 13.80 5.59
C ASP A 19 4.13 13.52 4.69
N HIS A 20 4.09 14.00 3.44
CA HIS A 20 5.09 13.76 2.39
C HIS A 20 5.53 15.06 1.71
N PRO A 21 6.21 15.98 2.43
CA PRO A 21 6.68 17.21 1.82
C PRO A 21 7.59 16.86 0.63
N VAL A 22 7.19 17.29 -0.57
CA VAL A 22 7.93 17.06 -1.83
C VAL A 22 9.34 17.64 -1.76
N GLU A 23 9.53 18.68 -0.94
CA GLU A 23 10.81 19.35 -0.71
C GLU A 23 11.71 18.66 0.33
N ARG A 24 11.34 17.49 0.86
CA ARG A 24 12.22 16.76 1.80
C ARG A 24 13.54 16.45 1.11
N GLY A 25 14.62 17.08 1.59
CA GLY A 25 15.99 16.86 1.11
C GLY A 25 16.44 15.42 1.35
N HIS A 26 16.13 14.54 0.41
CA HIS A 26 16.61 13.16 0.35
C HIS A 26 16.74 12.77 -1.12
N GLU A 27 17.89 12.23 -1.51
CA GLU A 27 18.20 11.86 -2.90
C GLU A 27 17.21 10.83 -3.50
N ALA A 28 16.56 10.06 -2.64
CA ALA A 28 15.54 9.07 -3.00
C ALA A 28 14.09 9.53 -2.74
N ASN A 29 13.83 10.84 -2.73
CA ASN A 29 12.49 11.39 -2.55
C ASN A 29 11.66 11.20 -3.84
N THR A 30 10.79 10.20 -3.82
CA THR A 30 9.88 9.84 -4.92
C THR A 30 8.44 10.30 -4.65
N ASN A 31 8.22 11.26 -3.73
CA ASN A 31 6.88 11.66 -3.29
C ASN A 31 5.97 12.16 -4.42
N VAL A 32 6.55 12.67 -5.52
CA VAL A 32 5.83 13.05 -6.76
C VAL A 32 5.06 11.86 -7.36
N TYR A 33 5.66 10.66 -7.38
CA TYR A 33 4.99 9.47 -7.90
C TYR A 33 3.81 9.03 -7.05
N GLY A 34 3.88 9.25 -5.73
CA GLY A 34 2.75 8.97 -4.84
C GLY A 34 1.60 9.96 -5.04
N GLU A 35 1.90 11.25 -5.28
CA GLU A 35 0.89 12.27 -5.59
C GLU A 35 0.14 11.94 -6.89
N GLU A 36 0.85 11.60 -7.97
CA GLU A 36 0.20 11.22 -9.22
C GLU A 36 -0.67 9.96 -9.06
N ASN A 37 -0.27 9.02 -8.19
CA ASN A 37 -1.07 7.83 -7.90
C ASN A 37 -2.31 8.16 -7.06
N LEU A 38 -2.25 9.17 -6.18
CA LEU A 38 -3.45 9.73 -5.53
C LEU A 38 -4.42 10.31 -6.57
N GLU A 39 -3.93 11.09 -7.53
CA GLU A 39 -4.77 11.65 -8.61
C GLU A 39 -5.37 10.55 -9.50
N ARG A 40 -4.61 9.48 -9.77
CA ARG A 40 -5.13 8.30 -10.48
C ARG A 40 -6.20 7.59 -9.66
N ALA A 41 -6.00 7.46 -8.35
CA ALA A 41 -6.97 6.84 -7.45
C ALA A 41 -8.26 7.66 -7.30
N ASP A 42 -8.19 8.99 -7.38
CA ASP A 42 -9.38 9.85 -7.37
C ASP A 42 -10.31 9.60 -8.58
N ARG A 43 -9.76 9.05 -9.67
CA ARG A 43 -10.54 8.63 -10.83
C ARG A 43 -11.24 7.27 -10.65
N ILE A 44 -10.95 6.55 -9.56
CA ILE A 44 -11.68 5.33 -9.20
C ILE A 44 -13.05 5.75 -8.66
N ALA A 45 -14.12 5.12 -9.16
CA ALA A 45 -15.48 5.44 -8.78
C ALA A 45 -15.72 5.27 -7.26
N ASP A 46 -16.67 6.04 -6.72
CA ASP A 46 -17.22 5.98 -5.34
C ASP A 46 -16.44 6.72 -4.22
N GLY A 47 -15.58 7.66 -4.59
CA GLY A 47 -15.08 8.71 -3.71
C GLY A 47 -14.07 8.24 -2.65
N TRP A 48 -13.85 9.07 -1.64
CA TRP A 48 -12.83 8.84 -0.62
C TRP A 48 -13.42 8.65 0.78
N TRP A 49 -12.76 7.81 1.56
CA TRP A 49 -13.18 7.44 2.91
C TRP A 49 -12.01 7.53 3.88
N ARG A 50 -12.25 8.11 5.04
CA ARG A 50 -11.39 7.90 6.21
C ARG A 50 -11.70 6.55 6.81
N VAL A 51 -10.65 5.79 7.07
CA VAL A 51 -10.74 4.44 7.63
C VAL A 51 -9.78 4.27 8.81
N ARG A 52 -10.09 3.33 9.70
CA ARG A 52 -9.15 2.82 10.70
C ARG A 52 -8.82 1.37 10.41
N LEU A 53 -7.53 1.08 10.44
CA LEU A 53 -6.96 -0.19 10.07
C LEU A 53 -6.45 -0.90 11.34
N THR A 54 -6.75 -2.19 11.41
CA THR A 54 -6.12 -3.14 12.31
C THR A 54 -4.82 -3.64 11.70
N ARG A 55 -3.98 -4.32 12.49
CA ARG A 55 -2.84 -5.07 11.97
C ARG A 55 -3.24 -6.04 10.85
N ALA A 56 -4.34 -6.77 11.02
CA ALA A 56 -4.81 -7.73 10.02
C ALA A 56 -5.14 -7.04 8.68
N ASP A 57 -5.77 -5.86 8.73
CA ASP A 57 -6.06 -5.07 7.52
C ASP A 57 -4.75 -4.67 6.82
N VAL A 58 -3.78 -4.12 7.57
CA VAL A 58 -2.48 -3.69 7.02
C VAL A 58 -1.72 -4.86 6.41
N LEU A 59 -1.68 -6.00 7.09
CA LEU A 59 -1.03 -7.22 6.60
C LEU A 59 -1.67 -7.77 5.32
N GLY A 60 -2.96 -7.51 5.12
CA GLY A 60 -3.73 -7.89 3.94
C GLY A 60 -3.59 -6.93 2.76
N VAL A 61 -3.02 -5.72 2.95
CA VAL A 61 -2.82 -4.76 1.86
C VAL A 61 -1.95 -5.37 0.78
N VAL A 62 -2.41 -5.29 -0.47
CA VAL A 62 -1.69 -5.74 -1.66
C VAL A 62 -0.80 -4.62 -2.16
N LEU A 63 0.48 -4.95 -2.30
CA LEU A 63 1.53 -4.09 -2.83
C LEU A 63 1.70 -4.36 -4.34
N PRO A 64 1.75 -3.32 -5.18
CA PRO A 64 2.08 -3.43 -6.60
C PRO A 64 3.56 -3.76 -6.80
N TRP A 65 3.98 -3.95 -8.06
CA TRP A 65 5.38 -4.19 -8.40
C TRP A 65 6.30 -3.13 -7.79
N HIS A 66 7.36 -3.58 -7.13
CA HIS A 66 8.36 -2.69 -6.56
C HIS A 66 9.75 -3.32 -6.70
N LEU A 67 10.52 -2.76 -7.62
CA LEU A 67 11.95 -3.02 -7.74
C LEU A 67 12.69 -2.19 -6.70
N SER A 68 13.64 -2.79 -5.97
CA SER A 68 14.44 -2.02 -5.02
C SER A 68 15.16 -0.89 -5.73
N GLU A 69 15.02 0.33 -5.22
CA GLU A 69 15.83 1.46 -5.66
C GLU A 69 17.31 1.09 -5.45
N GLY A 70 18.13 1.17 -6.50
CA GLY A 70 19.54 0.79 -6.44
C GLY A 70 19.82 -0.68 -6.11
N GLY A 71 18.84 -1.58 -6.28
CA GLY A 71 19.00 -3.02 -6.08
C GLY A 71 18.67 -3.84 -7.33
N GLU A 72 19.15 -5.07 -7.37
CA GLU A 72 18.93 -6.00 -8.50
C GLU A 72 17.67 -6.85 -8.33
N HIS A 73 17.01 -6.77 -7.16
CA HIS A 73 15.94 -7.68 -6.80
C HIS A 73 14.62 -6.95 -6.52
N GLU A 74 13.54 -7.61 -6.95
CA GLU A 74 12.20 -7.19 -6.62
C GLU A 74 11.93 -7.42 -5.12
N LEU A 75 11.56 -6.33 -4.43
CA LEU A 75 10.93 -6.42 -3.12
C LEU A 75 9.50 -6.96 -3.28
N VAL A 76 8.79 -6.47 -4.30
CA VAL A 76 7.47 -6.97 -4.68
C VAL A 76 7.49 -7.36 -6.17
N PRO A 77 7.25 -8.63 -6.52
CA PRO A 77 7.17 -9.08 -7.91
C PRO A 77 5.99 -8.49 -8.65
N ARG A 78 6.02 -8.57 -9.99
CA ARG A 78 4.96 -8.01 -10.87
C ARG A 78 3.54 -8.47 -10.57
N GLY A 79 3.37 -9.70 -10.07
CA GLY A 79 2.06 -10.24 -9.67
C GLY A 79 1.51 -9.64 -8.36
N GLY A 80 2.32 -8.86 -7.64
CA GLY A 80 2.03 -8.29 -6.33
C GLY A 80 2.29 -9.24 -5.17
N LEU A 81 2.35 -8.68 -3.97
CA LEU A 81 2.38 -9.41 -2.69
C LEU A 81 1.57 -8.66 -1.66
N THR A 82 1.03 -9.37 -0.67
CA THR A 82 0.54 -8.69 0.53
C THR A 82 1.71 -8.17 1.37
N VAL A 83 1.44 -7.18 2.24
CA VAL A 83 2.41 -6.70 3.23
C VAL A 83 2.98 -7.85 4.06
N ALA A 84 2.14 -8.80 4.49
CA ALA A 84 2.60 -9.98 5.23
C ALA A 84 3.66 -10.78 4.45
N ARG A 85 3.38 -11.10 3.19
CA ARG A 85 4.29 -11.90 2.34
C ARG A 85 5.57 -11.15 2.00
N ALA A 86 5.48 -9.84 1.75
CA ALA A 86 6.65 -9.01 1.53
C ALA A 86 7.52 -8.90 2.80
N ALA A 87 6.93 -8.77 3.98
CA ALA A 87 7.66 -8.77 5.25
C ALA A 87 8.33 -10.12 5.54
N GLU A 88 7.65 -11.25 5.27
CA GLU A 88 8.23 -12.59 5.34
C GLU A 88 9.46 -12.73 4.43
N ARG A 89 9.37 -12.26 3.18
CA ARG A 89 10.48 -12.28 2.21
C ARG A 89 11.70 -11.50 2.72
N VAL A 90 11.49 -10.31 3.28
CA VAL A 90 12.57 -9.51 3.88
C VAL A 90 13.19 -10.23 5.07
N ARG A 91 12.39 -10.79 5.98
CA ARG A 91 12.88 -11.54 7.15
C ARG A 91 13.69 -12.77 6.73
N ALA A 92 13.17 -13.56 5.80
CA ALA A 92 13.81 -14.79 5.34
C ALA A 92 15.13 -14.52 4.59
N GLY A 93 15.20 -13.42 3.84
CA GLY A 93 16.40 -13.04 3.09
C GLY A 93 17.53 -12.45 3.94
N GLY A 94 17.22 -11.88 5.11
CA GLY A 94 18.21 -11.43 6.10
C GLY A 94 19.28 -10.49 5.54
N ALA A 95 20.55 -10.79 5.86
CA ALA A 95 21.69 -9.98 5.44
C ALA A 95 21.90 -9.98 3.92
N ALA A 96 21.63 -11.10 3.24
CA ALA A 96 21.76 -11.20 1.80
C ALA A 96 20.77 -10.27 1.09
N TRP A 97 19.51 -10.24 1.55
CA TRP A 97 18.52 -9.30 1.00
C TRP A 97 18.93 -7.84 1.23
N THR A 98 19.45 -7.52 2.43
CA THR A 98 19.94 -6.17 2.75
C THR A 98 21.05 -5.72 1.80
N ALA A 99 22.03 -6.59 1.54
CA ALA A 99 23.15 -6.28 0.64
C ALA A 99 22.68 -6.07 -0.82
N ALA A 100 21.71 -6.86 -1.25
CA ALA A 100 21.10 -6.79 -2.56
C ALA A 100 20.16 -5.59 -2.78
N ASN A 101 19.65 -4.97 -1.70
CA ASN A 101 18.60 -3.95 -1.73
C ASN A 101 18.94 -2.79 -0.78
N PRO A 102 20.09 -2.11 -0.94
CA PRO A 102 20.64 -1.23 0.09
C PRO A 102 19.76 -0.01 0.38
N VAL A 103 19.13 0.60 -0.63
CA VAL A 103 18.27 1.78 -0.44
C VAL A 103 16.98 1.40 0.28
N CYS A 104 16.30 0.33 -0.17
CA CYS A 104 15.10 -0.16 0.52
C CYS A 104 15.42 -0.56 1.97
N ALA A 105 16.54 -1.25 2.20
CA ALA A 105 16.97 -1.62 3.55
C ALA A 105 17.22 -0.37 4.43
N ALA A 106 17.86 0.67 3.90
CA ALA A 106 18.07 1.94 4.60
C ALA A 106 16.73 2.63 4.93
N LYS A 107 15.78 2.68 3.98
CA LYS A 107 14.42 3.22 4.21
C LYS A 107 13.69 2.44 5.30
N LEU A 108 13.72 1.11 5.27
CA LEU A 108 13.09 0.27 6.29
C LEU A 108 13.74 0.50 7.67
N HIS A 109 15.06 0.63 7.73
CA HIS A 109 15.77 0.91 8.99
C HIS A 109 15.38 2.27 9.58
N LEU A 110 15.30 3.30 8.74
CA LEU A 110 14.89 4.65 9.13
C LEU A 110 13.44 4.66 9.65
N LEU A 111 12.54 4.02 8.91
CA LEU A 111 11.10 4.07 9.17
C LEU A 111 10.64 3.17 10.33
N ARG A 112 11.47 2.22 10.79
CA ARG A 112 11.11 1.31 11.89
C ARG A 112 10.70 2.04 13.17
N ARG A 113 11.20 3.27 13.39
CA ARG A 113 10.88 4.14 14.53
C ARG A 113 10.03 5.36 14.17
N ALA A 114 9.64 5.52 12.90
CA ALA A 114 8.85 6.66 12.48
C ALA A 114 7.46 6.67 13.17
N PRO A 115 6.88 7.84 13.44
CA PRO A 115 5.48 7.95 13.86
C PRO A 115 4.54 7.24 12.89
N PHE A 116 3.38 6.83 13.38
CA PHE A 116 2.30 6.42 12.48
C PHE A 116 1.75 7.64 11.75
N THR A 117 1.56 7.46 10.46
CA THR A 117 0.97 8.42 9.54
C THR A 117 -0.10 7.69 8.73
N PRO A 118 -1.14 8.37 8.25
CA PRO A 118 -2.14 7.80 7.37
C PRO A 118 -1.55 6.95 6.24
N LEU A 119 -2.19 5.80 5.98
CA LEU A 119 -1.97 5.00 4.79
C LEU A 119 -2.92 5.43 3.67
N TYR A 120 -2.45 5.40 2.42
CA TYR A 120 -3.25 5.75 1.26
C TYR A 120 -3.48 4.50 0.41
N LEU A 121 -4.74 4.13 0.27
CA LEU A 121 -5.17 2.86 -0.30
C LEU A 121 -6.28 3.10 -1.33
N CYS A 122 -6.44 2.14 -2.24
CA CYS A 122 -7.56 2.07 -3.17
C CYS A 122 -8.19 0.68 -3.14
N THR A 123 -9.46 0.61 -3.59
CA THR A 123 -10.21 -0.64 -3.72
C THR A 123 -9.87 -1.44 -4.98
N ALA A 124 -9.25 -0.79 -5.97
CA ALA A 124 -8.87 -1.34 -7.26
C ALA A 124 -7.53 -0.76 -7.75
N PRO A 125 -6.75 -1.47 -8.59
CA PRO A 125 -5.47 -0.98 -9.07
C PRO A 125 -5.64 0.31 -9.89
N VAL A 126 -4.74 1.28 -9.71
CA VAL A 126 -4.71 2.51 -10.51
C VAL A 126 -4.08 2.27 -11.88
N ASP A 127 -4.38 3.15 -12.84
CA ASP A 127 -3.77 3.11 -14.18
C ASP A 127 -2.31 3.58 -14.16
N HIS A 128 -1.42 2.65 -13.81
CA HIS A 128 0.03 2.86 -13.74
C HIS A 128 0.79 1.55 -14.03
N PRO A 129 1.97 1.59 -14.68
CA PRO A 129 2.73 0.38 -15.06
C PRO A 129 3.00 -0.60 -13.92
N ASP A 130 3.19 -0.12 -12.69
CA ASP A 130 3.45 -0.96 -11.51
C ASP A 130 2.26 -1.85 -11.12
N TYR A 131 1.06 -1.47 -11.55
CA TYR A 131 -0.21 -2.16 -11.26
C TYR A 131 -0.70 -3.01 -12.43
N ALA A 132 -0.13 -2.82 -13.63
CA ALA A 132 -0.59 -3.44 -14.87
C ALA A 132 -0.63 -4.98 -14.78
N SER A 133 0.37 -5.58 -14.12
CA SER A 133 0.50 -7.03 -13.96
C SER A 133 -0.06 -7.58 -12.64
N LEU A 134 -0.71 -6.74 -11.82
CA LEU A 134 -1.19 -7.13 -10.50
C LEU A 134 -2.25 -8.23 -10.62
N ALA A 135 -2.07 -9.37 -9.94
CA ALA A 135 -3.01 -10.48 -10.02
C ALA A 135 -4.36 -10.15 -9.35
N VAL A 136 -4.30 -9.40 -8.25
CA VAL A 136 -5.48 -8.96 -7.49
C VAL A 136 -6.04 -7.68 -8.13
N ARG A 137 -7.32 -7.71 -8.49
CA ARG A 137 -8.01 -6.57 -9.13
C ARG A 137 -9.03 -5.87 -8.22
N ALA A 138 -9.31 -6.42 -7.05
CA ALA A 138 -10.15 -5.82 -6.03
C ALA A 138 -9.64 -6.19 -4.63
N GLY A 139 -9.64 -5.24 -3.70
CA GLY A 139 -9.12 -5.44 -2.34
C GLY A 139 -8.56 -4.16 -1.75
N LEU A 140 -7.88 -4.24 -0.60
CA LEU A 140 -7.06 -3.14 -0.12
C LEU A 140 -5.76 -3.12 -0.90
N ILE A 141 -5.63 -2.18 -1.84
CA ILE A 141 -4.45 -2.04 -2.70
C ILE A 141 -3.72 -0.77 -2.29
N HIS A 142 -2.40 -0.87 -2.19
CA HIS A 142 -1.50 0.23 -1.82
C HIS A 142 -1.50 1.33 -2.90
N ILE A 143 -1.57 2.59 -2.46
CA ILE A 143 -1.21 3.77 -3.28
C ILE A 143 0.12 4.33 -2.78
N ASP A 144 0.22 4.59 -1.46
CA ASP A 144 1.42 5.06 -0.79
C ASP A 144 1.62 4.39 0.59
N GLY A 145 2.89 4.31 1.04
CA GLY A 145 3.25 3.84 2.37
C GLY A 145 3.89 2.45 2.43
N LEU A 146 4.30 1.88 1.28
CA LEU A 146 4.91 0.54 1.19
C LEU A 146 6.01 0.33 2.25
N HIS A 147 7.02 1.20 2.25
CA HIS A 147 8.14 1.08 3.19
C HIS A 147 7.73 1.30 4.65
N ARG A 148 6.71 2.14 4.90
CA ARG A 148 6.19 2.37 6.26
C ARG A 148 5.50 1.13 6.80
N MET A 149 4.58 0.55 6.03
CA MET A 149 3.86 -0.67 6.41
C MET A 149 4.83 -1.82 6.71
N LEU A 150 5.81 -2.04 5.82
CA LEU A 150 6.83 -3.07 6.04
C LEU A 150 7.70 -2.77 7.26
N ALA A 151 8.17 -1.54 7.42
CA ALA A 151 9.02 -1.18 8.55
C ALA A 151 8.29 -1.32 9.89
N TRP A 152 7.01 -0.96 9.96
CA TRP A 152 6.19 -1.11 11.17
C TRP A 152 5.92 -2.57 11.50
N GLU A 153 5.63 -3.43 10.51
CA GLU A 153 5.46 -4.87 10.73
C GLU A 153 6.78 -5.54 11.14
N LEU A 154 7.89 -5.22 10.45
CA LEU A 154 9.21 -5.76 10.79
C LEU A 154 9.66 -5.35 12.20
N ALA A 155 9.22 -4.18 12.68
CA ALA A 155 9.47 -3.69 14.03
C ALA A 155 8.45 -4.19 15.08
N GLY A 156 7.41 -4.94 14.68
CA GLY A 156 6.35 -5.41 15.58
C GLY A 156 5.52 -4.28 16.17
N ARG A 157 5.33 -3.17 15.44
CA ARG A 157 4.66 -1.97 15.94
C ARG A 157 3.20 -1.85 15.53
N LEU A 158 2.75 -2.58 14.51
CA LEU A 158 1.37 -2.47 14.02
C LEU A 158 0.36 -2.73 15.14
N PRO A 159 -0.69 -1.89 15.28
CA PRO A 159 -1.66 -2.02 16.37
C PRO A 159 -2.56 -3.24 16.17
N GLU A 160 -2.75 -4.04 17.22
CA GLU A 160 -3.67 -5.19 17.17
C GLU A 160 -5.14 -4.77 16.97
N GLY A 161 -5.54 -3.62 17.52
CA GLY A 161 -6.85 -3.01 17.32
C GLY A 161 -6.91 -2.00 16.17
N ALA A 162 -8.11 -1.48 15.88
CA ALA A 162 -8.30 -0.41 14.90
C ALA A 162 -7.67 0.88 15.43
N GLY A 163 -6.44 1.16 15.01
CA GLY A 163 -5.64 2.26 15.57
C GLY A 163 -4.72 2.95 14.58
N LEU A 164 -4.66 2.47 13.33
CA LEU A 164 -3.90 3.13 12.28
C LEU A 164 -4.86 3.83 11.32
N ASP A 165 -4.72 5.15 11.18
CA ASP A 165 -5.55 5.91 10.25
C ASP A 165 -5.17 5.63 8.79
N GLY A 166 -6.14 5.78 7.91
CA GLY A 166 -5.93 5.69 6.47
C GLY A 166 -7.00 6.39 5.65
N TYR A 167 -6.70 6.56 4.37
CA TYR A 167 -7.59 7.06 3.34
C TYR A 167 -7.77 5.98 2.27
N LEU A 168 -9.02 5.71 1.91
CA LEU A 168 -9.39 4.69 0.94
C LEU A 168 -10.16 5.31 -0.22
N ALA A 169 -9.67 5.11 -1.45
CA ALA A 169 -10.38 5.44 -2.68
C ALA A 169 -11.28 4.28 -3.15
N GLY A 170 -12.52 4.62 -3.49
CA GLY A 170 -13.56 3.73 -3.99
C GLY A 170 -14.45 3.10 -2.92
N ASP A 171 -15.39 2.24 -3.34
CA ASP A 171 -16.48 1.76 -2.47
C ASP A 171 -15.99 0.73 -1.44
N PRO A 172 -15.94 1.08 -0.12
CA PRO A 172 -15.51 0.15 0.91
C PRO A 172 -16.44 -1.05 1.08
N ARG A 173 -17.69 -0.98 0.59
CA ARG A 173 -18.66 -2.10 0.66
C ARG A 173 -18.27 -3.27 -0.24
N VAL A 174 -17.49 -3.02 -1.29
CA VAL A 174 -16.95 -4.08 -2.16
C VAL A 174 -15.96 -4.97 -1.38
N LEU A 175 -15.31 -4.42 -0.36
CA LEU A 175 -14.40 -5.16 0.53
C LEU A 175 -15.12 -5.99 1.59
N ALA A 176 -16.40 -5.68 1.86
CA ALA A 176 -17.20 -6.35 2.87
C ALA A 176 -17.90 -7.62 2.36
N GLN A 177 -17.77 -7.97 1.06
CA GLN A 177 -18.33 -9.19 0.49
C GLN A 177 -17.28 -10.31 0.42
N PRO A 178 -17.37 -11.34 1.29
CA PRO A 178 -16.61 -12.55 1.08
C PRO A 178 -17.26 -13.36 -0.05
N GLY A 179 -16.57 -13.50 -1.19
CA GLY A 179 -16.85 -14.59 -2.13
C GLY A 179 -17.76 -14.31 -3.32
N ALA A 180 -17.52 -13.25 -4.09
CA ALA A 180 -17.89 -13.29 -5.51
C ALA A 180 -16.91 -14.23 -6.25
N ALA A 181 -17.09 -15.54 -6.03
CA ALA A 181 -16.53 -16.56 -6.88
C ALA A 181 -16.92 -16.22 -8.32
N VAL A 182 -15.92 -16.09 -9.18
CA VAL A 182 -16.08 -16.09 -10.63
C VAL A 182 -16.98 -17.28 -10.95
N ARG A 183 -18.23 -17.01 -11.36
CA ARG A 183 -19.04 -18.03 -12.03
C ARG A 183 -18.33 -18.31 -13.33
N THR A 184 -17.58 -19.40 -13.39
CA THR A 184 -17.18 -19.97 -14.67
C THR A 184 -18.47 -20.28 -15.41
N GLY A 185 -18.67 -19.60 -16.53
CA GLY A 185 -19.80 -19.77 -17.41
C GLY A 185 -19.93 -21.24 -17.78
N ASP A 186 -21.13 -21.72 -17.54
CA ASP A 186 -21.73 -22.88 -18.14
C ASP A 186 -21.77 -22.66 -19.66
N GLU A 187 -20.96 -23.41 -20.42
CA GLU A 187 -21.22 -23.63 -21.84
C GLU A 187 -21.45 -25.13 -22.04
N SER A 188 -22.71 -25.49 -21.89
CA SER A 188 -23.31 -26.62 -22.59
C SER A 188 -23.52 -26.23 -24.06
N ALA A 189 -22.80 -26.89 -24.97
CA ALA A 189 -23.22 -27.13 -26.35
C ALA A 189 -22.52 -28.40 -26.86
#